data_AF-A0A6L6J2N7-F1
#
_entry.id   AF-A0A6L6J2N7-F1
#
_cell.length_a   1.000
_cell.length_b   1.000
_cell.length_c   1.000
_cell.angle_alpha   90.00
_cell.angle_beta   90.00
_cell.angle_gamma   90.00
#
_symmetry.space_group_name_H-M   'P 1'
#
loop_
_entity.id
_entity.type
_entity.pdbx_description
1 polymer ?
#
loop_
_entity_poly.entity_id
_entity_poly.type
_entity_poly.pdbx_seq_one_letter_code
_entity_poly.pdbx_strand_id
1 'polypeptide(L)'
;MTRVNLKGINRVRKKLADGTVREHHYVGRGKGAVKFWDSASDDKIGSPEYVAAFSRSAKDGSPARGKFRSVILRFLDSQDFTKLAPRTQSDMRKSFYHAENGIDKRFGDAPLDAFNDPRIRRQALDWRDKIGGKLGDDRIRHLQRLIAFGLDRSMIRQHHLMQIRSVYKSQRAEIFWLPDEVEKFRSGAPTHIWRILAIALETGLRPGDLAQLSREHIHRTPNGHRIVIWTQKRKRLASIPVTATMAEMITATPDQQMRLIVNKAGVPYQHENYLGDAVSEWRDKLRIRSELRLYDARGTAATRLLEAGAELKEIATHMGWSIKHAAEVIERYVALSPTMTDSLAAKLNAQN
;
A
#
# COMPACT_ATOMS: atom_id res chain seq x y z
N MET A 1 42.85 30.24 -10.65
CA MET A 1 41.57 30.40 -9.93
C MET A 1 41.14 29.05 -9.37
N THR A 2 41.18 28.89 -8.06
CA THR A 2 40.85 27.65 -7.35
C THR A 2 39.35 27.37 -7.44
N ARG A 3 38.92 26.31 -8.12
CA ARG A 3 37.51 25.92 -8.19
C ARG A 3 37.08 25.27 -6.87
N VAL A 4 36.40 26.02 -6.01
CA VAL A 4 35.78 25.49 -4.80
C VAL A 4 34.46 24.80 -5.20
N ASN A 5 34.42 23.47 -5.16
CA ASN A 5 33.20 22.70 -5.42
C ASN A 5 32.37 22.57 -4.13
N LEU A 6 31.51 23.56 -3.86
CA LEU A 6 30.65 23.58 -2.68
C LEU A 6 29.52 22.54 -2.80
N LYS A 7 29.57 21.49 -1.97
CA LYS A 7 28.52 20.46 -1.85
C LYS A 7 27.44 20.91 -0.86
N GLY A 8 26.19 20.46 -1.07
CA GLY A 8 25.08 20.71 -0.13
C GLY A 8 24.21 21.94 -0.43
N ILE A 9 24.43 22.60 -1.57
CA ILE A 9 23.61 23.71 -2.06
C ILE A 9 22.45 23.17 -2.89
N ASN A 10 21.22 23.50 -2.51
CA ASN A 10 20.02 23.23 -3.29
C ASN A 10 19.62 24.48 -4.09
N ARG A 11 19.48 24.36 -5.41
CA ARG A 11 19.14 25.47 -6.30
C ARG A 11 17.70 25.32 -6.78
N VAL A 12 16.91 26.37 -6.63
CA VAL A 12 15.48 26.38 -6.98
C VAL A 12 15.16 27.64 -7.76
N ARG A 13 14.52 27.50 -8.92
CA ARG A 13 13.99 28.63 -9.68
C ARG A 13 12.51 28.82 -9.37
N LYS A 14 12.11 30.05 -9.05
CA LYS A 14 10.73 30.40 -8.72
C LYS A 14 10.27 31.58 -9.57
N LYS A 15 9.09 31.45 -10.17
CA LYS A 15 8.39 32.57 -10.83
C LYS A 15 7.66 33.38 -9.76
N LEU A 16 7.92 34.68 -9.72
CA LEU A 16 7.28 35.63 -8.81
C LEU A 16 5.95 36.14 -9.38
N ALA A 17 5.16 36.81 -8.54
CA ALA A 17 3.85 37.34 -8.91
C ALA A 17 3.93 38.41 -10.01
N ASP A 18 5.06 39.11 -10.13
CA ASP A 18 5.39 40.08 -11.17
C ASP A 18 5.84 39.45 -12.50
N GLY A 19 5.87 38.11 -12.59
CA GLY A 19 6.31 37.37 -13.77
C GLY A 19 7.82 37.12 -13.87
N THR A 20 8.63 37.74 -13.02
CA THR A 20 10.09 37.54 -13.00
C THR A 20 10.47 36.17 -12.45
N VAL A 21 11.56 35.59 -12.96
CA VAL A 21 12.09 34.32 -12.46
C VAL A 21 13.31 34.60 -11.60
N ARG A 22 13.26 34.20 -10.32
CA ARG A 22 14.40 34.28 -9.41
C ARG A 22 14.98 32.90 -9.14
N GLU A 23 16.30 32.82 -9.15
CA GLU A 23 17.04 31.65 -8.68
C GLU A 23 17.38 31.84 -7.21
N HIS A 24 17.09 30.83 -6.39
CA HIS A 24 17.32 30.82 -4.95
C HIS A 24 18.22 29.66 -4.58
N HIS A 25 19.24 29.91 -3.78
CA HIS A 25 20.13 28.89 -3.26
C HIS A 25 19.91 28.67 -1.76
N TYR A 26 19.81 27.40 -1.38
CA TYR A 26 19.52 27.00 -0.02
C TYR A 26 20.58 26.05 0.53
N VAL A 27 20.81 26.13 1.84
CA VAL A 27 21.47 25.08 2.61
C VAL A 27 20.44 24.00 2.95
N GLY A 28 20.66 22.78 2.46
CA GLY A 28 19.74 21.66 2.64
C GLY A 28 18.58 21.62 1.65
N ARG A 29 17.65 20.66 1.80
CA ARG A 29 16.50 20.44 0.91
C ARG A 29 15.18 20.39 1.68
N GLY A 30 14.10 20.82 1.02
CA GLY A 30 12.74 20.74 1.56
C GLY A 30 12.36 21.88 2.51
N LYS A 31 11.27 21.68 3.25
CA LYS A 31 10.72 22.67 4.17
C LYS A 31 11.68 22.90 5.34
N GLY A 32 12.12 24.14 5.54
CA GLY A 32 13.17 24.46 6.51
C GLY A 32 14.59 24.39 5.94
N ALA A 33 14.79 24.47 4.62
CA ALA A 33 16.09 24.81 4.06
C ALA A 33 16.36 26.33 4.25
N VAL A 34 17.59 26.72 4.59
CA VAL A 34 17.96 28.13 4.78
C VAL A 34 18.31 28.74 3.44
N LYS A 35 17.56 29.74 2.98
CA LYS A 35 17.97 30.53 1.83
C LYS A 35 19.18 31.39 2.24
N PHE A 36 20.29 31.26 1.54
CA PHE A 36 21.49 32.07 1.82
C PHE A 36 21.85 33.00 0.65
N TRP A 37 21.25 32.80 -0.52
CA TRP A 37 21.50 33.61 -1.71
C TRP A 37 20.29 33.58 -2.67
N ASP A 38 20.10 34.64 -3.44
CA ASP A 38 19.23 34.64 -4.61
C ASP A 38 19.74 35.56 -5.72
N SER A 39 19.20 35.40 -6.93
CA SER A 39 19.67 36.08 -8.15
C SER A 39 19.46 37.58 -8.17
N ALA A 40 18.87 38.19 -7.14
CA ALA A 40 18.81 39.64 -6.97
C ALA A 40 19.95 40.18 -6.06
N SER A 41 20.80 39.29 -5.53
CA SER A 41 21.99 39.67 -4.76
C SER A 41 23.11 40.15 -5.67
N ASP A 42 23.84 41.18 -5.22
CA ASP A 42 25.06 41.69 -5.89
C ASP A 42 26.24 40.71 -5.77
N ASP A 43 26.16 39.72 -4.87
CA ASP A 43 27.20 38.72 -4.64
C ASP A 43 27.23 37.70 -5.79
N LYS A 44 28.35 37.63 -6.53
CA LYS A 44 28.50 36.64 -7.61
C LYS A 44 28.60 35.22 -7.04
N ILE A 45 27.96 34.26 -7.71
CA ILE A 45 28.07 32.83 -7.34
C ILE A 45 29.55 32.42 -7.35
N GLY A 46 30.03 31.94 -6.20
CA GLY A 46 31.42 31.53 -6.00
C GLY A 46 32.38 32.64 -5.55
N SER A 47 31.90 33.87 -5.34
CA SER A 47 32.68 34.94 -4.70
C SER A 47 32.97 34.62 -3.23
N PRO A 48 33.96 35.29 -2.60
CA PRO A 48 34.21 35.16 -1.18
C PRO A 48 32.97 35.43 -0.31
N GLU A 49 32.16 36.41 -0.68
CA GLU A 49 30.91 36.80 -0.01
C GLU A 49 29.87 35.69 -0.10
N TYR A 50 29.71 35.08 -1.29
CA TYR A 50 28.85 33.93 -1.51
C TYR A 50 29.28 32.71 -0.68
N VAL A 51 30.58 32.42 -0.63
CA VAL A 51 31.15 31.32 0.18
C VAL A 51 30.96 31.60 1.67
N ALA A 52 31.13 32.84 2.11
CA ALA A 52 30.92 33.26 3.49
C ALA A 52 29.44 33.17 3.89
N ALA A 53 28.51 33.60 3.03
CA ALA A 53 27.07 33.46 3.24
C ALA A 53 26.67 31.99 3.37
N PHE A 54 27.15 31.13 2.45
CA PHE A 54 26.94 29.68 2.55
C PHE A 54 27.49 29.11 3.86
N SER A 55 28.71 29.48 4.23
CA SER A 55 29.37 28.96 5.44
C SER A 55 28.68 29.42 6.72
N ARG A 56 28.20 30.67 6.80
CA ARG A 56 27.40 31.18 7.93
C ARG A 56 26.07 30.42 8.04
N SER A 57 25.32 30.34 6.95
CA SER A 57 24.04 29.63 6.92
C SER A 57 24.18 28.11 7.13
N ALA A 58 25.34 27.53 6.82
CA ALA A 58 25.66 26.14 7.14
C ALA A 58 26.00 25.94 8.62
N LYS A 59 26.65 26.92 9.28
CA LYS A 59 27.01 26.90 10.71
C LYS A 59 25.81 27.10 11.63
N ASP A 60 24.85 27.96 11.26
CA ASP A 60 23.61 28.18 12.02
C ASP A 60 22.70 26.94 12.10
N GLY A 61 23.07 25.88 11.37
CA GLY A 61 22.39 24.60 11.37
C GLY A 61 21.15 24.64 10.49
N SER A 62 20.83 23.50 9.89
CA SER A 62 19.51 23.32 9.27
C SER A 62 18.41 23.80 10.23
N PRO A 63 17.37 24.53 9.79
CA PRO A 63 16.19 24.90 10.58
C PRO A 63 15.47 23.72 11.24
N ALA A 64 15.86 22.48 10.91
CA ALA A 64 15.45 21.25 11.55
C ALA A 64 16.32 20.84 12.75
N ARG A 65 17.48 21.48 13.00
CA ARG A 65 18.40 21.17 14.11
C ARG A 65 17.68 21.32 15.44
N GLY A 66 17.77 20.30 16.28
CA GLY A 66 17.06 20.24 17.57
C GLY A 66 15.56 19.99 17.46
N LYS A 67 14.99 19.89 16.25
CA LYS A 67 13.56 19.67 16.02
C LYS A 67 13.27 18.27 15.47
N PHE A 68 12.05 17.79 15.66
CA PHE A 68 11.62 16.49 15.15
C PHE A 68 11.70 16.36 13.62
N ARG A 69 11.61 17.47 12.88
CA ARG A 69 11.84 17.50 11.43
C ARG A 69 13.19 16.89 11.04
N SER A 70 14.22 16.99 11.88
CA SER A 70 15.52 16.36 11.60
C SER A 70 15.44 14.83 11.53
N VAL A 71 14.55 14.21 12.33
CA VAL A 71 14.29 12.75 12.28
C VAL A 71 13.63 12.38 10.97
N ILE A 72 12.66 13.16 10.50
CA ILE A 72 11.96 12.94 9.23
C ILE A 72 12.95 12.97 8.06
N LEU A 73 13.78 14.01 7.98
CA LEU A 73 14.77 14.17 6.91
C LEU A 73 15.80 13.04 6.94
N ARG A 74 16.36 12.73 8.13
CA ARG A 74 17.31 11.62 8.28
C ARG A 74 16.71 10.27 7.93
N PHE A 75 15.43 10.03 8.26
CA PHE A 75 14.74 8.80 7.89
C PHE A 75 14.61 8.69 6.37
N LEU A 76 14.20 9.76 5.69
CA LEU A 76 14.04 9.78 4.24
C LEU A 76 15.36 9.56 3.48
N ASP A 77 16.48 10.00 4.05
CA ASP A 77 17.82 9.81 3.49
C ASP A 77 18.44 8.45 3.87
N SER A 78 17.81 7.69 4.77
CA SER A 78 18.35 6.43 5.28
C SER A 78 18.05 5.24 4.39
N GLN A 79 18.90 4.20 4.49
CA GLN A 79 18.63 2.90 3.90
C GLN A 79 17.32 2.26 4.39
N ASP A 80 16.84 2.62 5.59
CA ASP A 80 15.59 2.12 6.15
C ASP A 80 14.36 2.59 5.36
N PHE A 81 14.47 3.73 4.68
CA PHE A 81 13.44 4.24 3.78
C PHE A 81 13.68 3.84 2.33
N THR A 82 14.91 3.96 1.83
CA THR A 82 15.20 3.73 0.41
C THR A 82 15.00 2.26 -0.01
N LYS A 83 15.15 1.30 0.90
CA LYS A 83 14.88 -0.13 0.63
C LYS A 83 13.39 -0.50 0.61
N LEU A 84 12.49 0.40 1.00
CA LEU A 84 11.05 0.13 1.01
C LEU A 84 10.50 0.08 -0.41
N ALA A 85 9.39 -0.65 -0.60
CA ALA A 85 8.69 -0.68 -1.88
C ALA A 85 8.27 0.74 -2.31
N PRO A 86 8.29 1.08 -3.61
CA PRO A 86 7.95 2.41 -4.11
C PRO A 86 6.59 2.91 -3.61
N ARG A 87 5.59 2.01 -3.54
CA ARG A 87 4.27 2.35 -3.01
C ARG A 87 4.32 2.75 -1.53
N THR A 88 5.06 2.01 -0.71
CA THR A 88 5.24 2.31 0.72
C THR A 88 5.95 3.66 0.89
N GLN A 89 6.99 3.93 0.09
CA GLN A 89 7.66 5.23 0.10
C GLN A 89 6.69 6.38 -0.22
N SER A 90 5.85 6.20 -1.25
CA SER A 90 4.83 7.19 -1.64
C SER A 90 3.82 7.44 -0.51
N ASP A 91 3.27 6.38 0.09
CA ASP A 91 2.28 6.47 1.17
C ASP A 91 2.86 7.14 2.43
N MET A 92 4.11 6.84 2.78
CA MET A 92 4.82 7.49 3.88
C MET A 92 5.10 8.97 3.58
N ARG A 93 5.53 9.32 2.35
CA ARG A 93 5.72 10.74 1.97
C ARG A 93 4.43 11.54 2.06
N LYS A 94 3.31 10.97 1.60
CA LYS A 94 1.98 11.56 1.79
C LYS A 94 1.67 11.74 3.28
N SER A 95 2.01 10.75 4.11
CA SER A 95 1.84 10.84 5.56
C SER A 95 2.68 11.92 6.23
N PHE A 96 3.90 12.11 5.77
CA PHE A 96 4.83 13.08 6.35
C PHE A 96 4.45 14.52 5.98
N TYR A 97 4.09 14.74 4.71
CA TYR A 97 3.98 16.08 4.13
C TYR A 97 2.58 16.48 3.71
N HIS A 98 1.53 15.75 4.12
CA HIS A 98 0.16 16.20 3.88
C HIS A 98 -0.06 17.63 4.43
N ALA A 99 -0.73 18.48 3.65
CA ALA A 99 -0.85 19.90 3.94
C ALA A 99 -1.54 20.18 5.28
N GLU A 100 -2.61 19.44 5.58
CA GLU A 100 -3.43 19.63 6.78
C GLU A 100 -3.05 18.70 7.93
N ASN A 101 -2.98 17.40 7.66
CA ASN A 101 -2.75 16.35 8.66
C ASN A 101 -1.41 15.62 8.49
N GLY A 102 -0.39 16.31 7.97
CA GLY A 102 0.96 15.74 7.83
C GLY A 102 1.69 15.68 9.16
N ILE A 103 2.52 14.65 9.34
CA ILE A 103 3.39 14.53 10.54
C ILE A 103 4.31 15.73 10.68
N ASP A 104 4.93 16.21 9.59
CA ASP A 104 5.79 17.39 9.63
C ASP A 104 5.02 18.66 10.01
N LYS A 105 3.78 18.81 9.53
CA LYS A 105 2.92 19.95 9.84
C LYS A 105 2.57 19.98 11.33
N ARG A 106 2.25 18.83 11.93
CA ARG A 106 1.84 18.74 13.34
C ARG A 106 3.01 18.77 14.31
N PHE A 107 4.09 18.06 13.98
CA PHE A 107 5.17 17.76 14.93
C PHE A 107 6.56 18.20 14.45
N GLY A 108 6.75 18.54 13.17
CA GLY A 108 8.07 18.80 12.61
C GLY A 108 8.83 19.93 13.32
N ASP A 109 8.12 20.96 13.79
CA ASP A 109 8.73 22.08 14.50
C ASP A 109 8.94 21.86 16.01
N ALA A 110 8.42 20.76 16.56
CA ALA A 110 8.58 20.44 17.98
C ALA A 110 10.05 20.13 18.32
N PRO A 111 10.57 20.55 19.48
CA PRO A 111 11.87 20.12 19.98
C PRO A 111 11.95 18.60 20.08
N LEU A 112 13.11 18.00 19.80
CA LEU A 112 13.32 16.56 19.94
C LEU A 112 13.00 16.07 21.36
N ASP A 113 13.35 16.86 22.37
CA ASP A 113 13.10 16.52 23.77
C ASP A 113 11.61 16.41 24.11
N ALA A 114 10.71 17.05 23.35
CA ALA A 114 9.27 16.87 23.54
C ALA A 114 8.83 15.41 23.34
N PHE A 115 9.57 14.62 22.54
CA PHE A 115 9.30 13.21 22.33
C PHE A 115 9.85 12.31 23.45
N ASN A 116 10.69 12.84 24.32
CA ASN A 116 11.16 12.17 25.53
C ASN A 116 10.18 12.34 26.71
N ASP A 117 9.24 13.28 26.62
CA ASP A 117 8.19 13.48 27.63
C ASP A 117 6.99 12.54 27.39
N PRO A 118 6.55 11.74 28.39
CA PRO A 118 5.37 10.88 28.27
C PRO A 118 4.10 11.58 27.78
N ARG A 119 3.95 12.90 28.03
CA ARG A 119 2.80 13.72 27.60
C ARG A 119 2.64 13.77 26.08
N ILE A 120 3.69 13.49 25.30
CA ILE A 120 3.61 13.40 23.83
C ILE A 120 2.59 12.36 23.37
N ARG A 121 2.40 11.30 24.17
CA ARG A 121 1.45 10.23 23.85
C ARG A 121 0.02 10.77 23.74
N ARG A 122 -0.39 11.64 24.66
CA ARG A 122 -1.72 12.27 24.63
C ARG A 122 -1.88 13.10 23.37
N GLN A 123 -0.92 13.98 23.08
CA GLN A 123 -0.96 14.85 21.89
C GLN A 123 -1.01 14.07 20.57
N ALA A 124 -0.32 12.92 20.49
CA ALA A 124 -0.37 12.04 19.33
C ALA A 124 -1.74 11.37 19.18
N LEU A 125 -2.33 10.87 20.26
CA LEU A 125 -3.66 10.26 20.24
C LEU A 125 -4.75 11.28 19.91
N ASP A 126 -4.74 12.46 20.50
CA ASP A 126 -5.70 13.53 20.19
C ASP A 126 -5.63 13.92 18.70
N TRP A 127 -4.42 13.96 18.14
CA TRP A 127 -4.22 14.23 16.72
C TRP A 127 -4.71 13.09 15.82
N ARG A 128 -4.47 11.84 16.21
CA ARG A 128 -5.03 10.66 15.52
C ARG A 128 -6.55 10.72 15.49
N ASP A 129 -7.15 11.01 16.64
CA ASP A 129 -8.60 10.99 16.83
C ASP A 129 -9.28 12.12 16.07
N LYS A 130 -8.62 13.29 15.98
CA LYS A 130 -9.04 14.39 15.10
C LYS A 130 -9.03 14.02 13.61
N ILE A 131 -8.08 13.20 13.16
CA ILE A 131 -8.03 12.72 11.76
C ILE A 131 -9.08 11.64 11.52
N GLY A 132 -9.22 10.73 12.48
CA GLY A 132 -10.18 9.64 12.46
C GLY A 132 -9.83 8.49 11.52
N GLY A 133 -10.50 7.36 11.79
CA GLY A 133 -10.52 6.17 10.96
C GLY A 133 -9.14 5.59 10.63
N LYS A 134 -9.07 4.91 9.47
CA LYS A 134 -7.85 4.28 8.98
C LYS A 134 -6.71 5.29 8.75
N LEU A 135 -7.05 6.49 8.27
CA LEU A 135 -6.06 7.50 7.95
C LEU A 135 -5.28 7.94 9.20
N GLY A 136 -5.98 8.23 10.30
CA GLY A 136 -5.36 8.58 11.58
C GLY A 136 -4.45 7.46 12.10
N ASP A 137 -4.92 6.21 12.07
CA ASP A 137 -4.12 5.04 12.46
C ASP A 137 -2.85 4.88 11.60
N ASP A 138 -2.97 5.07 10.28
CA ASP A 138 -1.83 5.02 9.36
C ASP A 138 -0.82 6.14 9.67
N ARG A 139 -1.30 7.36 10.00
CA ARG A 139 -0.42 8.45 10.45
C ARG A 139 0.32 8.11 11.73
N ILE A 140 -0.35 7.56 12.73
CA ILE A 140 0.30 7.14 13.98
C ILE A 140 1.32 6.04 13.73
N ARG A 141 1.02 5.07 12.88
CA ARG A 141 1.97 4.00 12.55
C ARG A 141 3.25 4.55 11.91
N HIS A 142 3.12 5.51 11.00
CA HIS A 142 4.28 6.18 10.41
C HIS A 142 5.04 7.05 11.42
N LEU A 143 4.34 7.71 12.35
CA LEU A 143 4.97 8.46 13.44
C LEU A 143 5.77 7.54 14.39
N GLN A 144 5.19 6.40 14.78
CA GLN A 144 5.89 5.37 15.56
C GLN A 144 7.16 4.90 14.84
N ARG A 145 7.10 4.67 13.53
CA ARG A 145 8.26 4.29 12.72
C ARG A 145 9.37 5.34 12.75
N LEU A 146 9.01 6.63 12.67
CA LEU A 146 9.98 7.72 12.78
C LEU A 146 10.62 7.80 14.18
N ILE A 147 9.82 7.64 15.24
CA ILE A 147 10.34 7.66 16.61
C ILE A 147 11.25 6.47 16.87
N ALA A 148 10.87 5.27 16.41
CA ALA A 148 11.73 4.09 16.49
C ALA A 148 13.06 4.29 15.77
N PHE A 149 13.05 4.90 14.57
CA PHE A 149 14.27 5.28 13.86
C PHE A 149 15.11 6.30 14.64
N GLY A 150 14.47 7.30 15.24
CA GLY A 150 15.13 8.30 16.07
C GLY A 150 15.75 7.69 17.34
N LEU A 151 15.06 6.73 17.96
CA LEU A 151 15.54 5.99 19.14
C LEU A 151 16.80 5.18 18.79
N ASP A 152 16.74 4.38 17.73
CA ASP A 152 17.84 3.53 17.25
C ASP A 152 19.12 4.33 16.96
N ARG A 153 18.98 5.58 16.51
CA ARG A 153 20.10 6.50 16.21
C ARG A 153 20.40 7.49 17.33
N SER A 154 19.90 7.24 18.54
CA SER A 154 20.12 8.09 19.72
C SER A 154 19.71 9.56 19.55
N MET A 155 18.79 9.84 18.62
CA MET A 155 18.19 11.17 18.43
C MET A 155 17.06 11.43 19.43
N ILE A 156 16.41 10.36 19.88
CA ILE A 156 15.34 10.33 20.89
C ILE A 156 15.76 9.28 21.92
N ARG A 157 15.48 9.53 23.21
CA ARG A 157 15.88 8.66 24.33
C ARG A 157 14.81 7.63 24.69
N GLN A 158 13.53 7.96 24.49
CA GLN A 158 12.41 7.10 24.90
C GLN A 158 11.32 7.05 23.83
N HIS A 159 10.68 5.89 23.66
CA HIS A 159 9.57 5.71 22.71
C HIS A 159 8.21 5.62 23.42
N HIS A 160 7.60 6.77 23.72
CA HIS A 160 6.30 6.83 24.40
C HIS A 160 5.09 6.43 23.56
N LEU A 161 5.27 6.31 22.23
CA LEU A 161 4.20 5.92 21.31
C LEU A 161 4.13 4.41 21.05
N MET A 162 4.82 3.55 21.81
CA MET A 162 4.74 2.10 21.59
C MET A 162 3.34 1.56 21.89
N GLN A 163 3.01 0.42 21.29
CA GLN A 163 1.79 -0.36 21.58
C GLN A 163 0.47 0.44 21.46
N ILE A 164 0.43 1.52 20.66
CA ILE A 164 -0.84 2.18 20.33
C ILE A 164 -1.63 1.22 19.43
N ARG A 165 -2.80 0.81 19.92
CA ARG A 165 -3.73 -0.05 19.17
C ARG A 165 -4.44 0.76 18.09
N SER A 166 -4.69 0.12 16.94
CA SER A 166 -5.54 0.66 15.87
C SER A 166 -6.97 0.80 16.40
N VAL A 167 -7.62 1.93 16.11
CA VAL A 167 -9.06 2.10 16.34
C VAL A 167 -9.87 1.58 15.14
N TYR A 168 -9.29 1.63 13.95
CA TYR A 168 -9.88 1.12 12.74
C TYR A 168 -9.90 -0.40 12.73
N LYS A 169 -11.10 -0.98 12.60
CA LYS A 169 -11.30 -2.40 12.32
C LYS A 169 -12.06 -2.51 11.00
N SER A 170 -11.62 -3.42 10.14
CA SER A 170 -12.34 -3.76 8.91
C SER A 170 -13.18 -5.00 9.17
N GLN A 171 -14.50 -4.87 9.04
CA GLN A 171 -15.44 -5.99 9.10
C GLN A 171 -16.01 -6.21 7.69
N ARG A 172 -15.33 -7.06 6.92
CA ARG A 172 -15.72 -7.43 5.55
C ARG A 172 -15.67 -8.94 5.30
N ALA A 173 -15.42 -9.73 6.35
CA ALA A 173 -15.35 -11.18 6.23
C ALA A 173 -16.68 -11.77 5.75
N GLU A 174 -17.80 -11.13 6.06
CA GLU A 174 -19.17 -11.57 5.74
C GLU A 174 -19.61 -11.18 4.32
N ILE A 175 -18.78 -10.41 3.60
CA ILE A 175 -19.11 -9.94 2.26
C ILE A 175 -18.46 -10.88 1.25
N PHE A 176 -19.29 -11.65 0.56
CA PHE A 176 -18.88 -12.55 -0.51
C PHE A 176 -19.88 -12.49 -1.68
N TRP A 177 -19.38 -12.77 -2.88
CA TRP A 177 -20.19 -12.89 -4.09
C TRP A 177 -21.05 -14.16 -4.02
N LEU A 178 -22.37 -14.00 -4.12
CA LEU A 178 -23.32 -15.11 -4.20
C LEU A 178 -23.39 -15.67 -5.63
N PRO A 179 -23.78 -16.95 -5.82
CA PRO A 179 -23.90 -17.56 -7.14
C PRO A 179 -24.73 -16.74 -8.14
N ASP A 180 -25.91 -16.27 -7.72
CA ASP A 180 -26.80 -15.46 -8.57
C ASP A 180 -26.19 -14.11 -8.95
N GLU A 181 -25.38 -13.53 -8.07
CA GLU A 181 -24.68 -12.26 -8.33
C GLU A 181 -23.53 -12.46 -9.31
N VAL A 182 -22.81 -13.58 -9.20
CA VAL A 182 -21.77 -13.98 -10.15
C VAL A 182 -22.37 -14.20 -11.52
N GLU A 183 -23.50 -14.91 -11.62
CA GLU A 183 -24.15 -15.17 -12.91
C GLU A 183 -24.73 -13.89 -13.52
N LYS A 184 -25.34 -13.03 -12.72
CA LYS A 184 -25.79 -11.71 -13.15
C LYS A 184 -24.62 -10.85 -13.66
N PHE A 185 -23.46 -10.92 -13.01
CA PHE A 185 -22.27 -10.22 -13.47
C PHE A 185 -21.72 -10.83 -14.77
N ARG A 186 -21.65 -12.16 -14.88
CA ARG A 186 -21.20 -12.90 -16.06
C ARG A 186 -22.01 -12.55 -17.30
N SER A 187 -23.34 -12.54 -17.17
CA SER A 187 -24.27 -12.26 -18.27
C SER A 187 -24.33 -10.79 -18.65
N GLY A 188 -24.16 -9.88 -17.69
CA GLY A 188 -24.33 -8.44 -17.91
C GLY A 188 -23.04 -7.66 -18.21
N ALA A 189 -21.87 -8.13 -17.78
CA ALA A 189 -20.61 -7.42 -17.95
C ALA A 189 -19.92 -7.79 -19.28
N PRO A 190 -19.19 -6.86 -19.93
CA PRO A 190 -18.37 -7.19 -21.09
C PRO A 190 -17.36 -8.27 -20.78
N THR A 191 -17.03 -9.11 -21.77
CA THR A 191 -16.14 -10.27 -21.59
C THR A 191 -14.83 -9.95 -20.89
N HIS A 192 -14.17 -8.84 -21.26
CA HIS A 192 -12.91 -8.42 -20.64
C HIS A 192 -13.04 -7.99 -19.17
N ILE A 193 -14.23 -7.55 -18.74
CA ILE A 193 -14.53 -7.19 -17.34
C ILE A 193 -14.95 -8.42 -16.54
N TRP A 194 -15.83 -9.27 -17.09
CA TRP A 194 -16.17 -10.56 -16.50
C TRP A 194 -14.92 -11.36 -16.16
N ARG A 195 -13.97 -11.40 -17.09
CA ARG A 195 -12.69 -12.09 -16.94
C ARG A 195 -11.90 -11.65 -15.71
N ILE A 196 -11.99 -10.40 -15.28
CA ILE A 196 -11.34 -9.91 -14.05
C ILE A 196 -11.92 -10.62 -12.83
N LEU A 197 -13.25 -10.61 -12.69
CA LEU A 197 -13.95 -11.21 -11.57
C LEU A 197 -13.83 -12.74 -11.58
N ALA A 198 -14.00 -13.37 -12.74
CA ALA A 198 -13.91 -14.81 -12.91
C ALA A 198 -12.54 -15.34 -12.48
N ILE A 199 -11.46 -14.76 -13.00
CA ILE A 199 -10.10 -15.17 -12.61
C ILE A 199 -9.86 -14.92 -11.11
N ALA A 200 -10.39 -13.83 -10.54
CA ALA A 200 -10.30 -13.58 -9.11
C ALA A 200 -11.03 -14.63 -8.26
N LEU A 201 -12.20 -15.09 -8.70
CA LEU A 201 -12.99 -16.15 -8.04
C LEU A 201 -12.33 -17.53 -8.15
N GLU A 202 -11.69 -17.84 -9.28
CA GLU A 202 -11.02 -19.14 -9.49
C GLU A 202 -9.67 -19.21 -8.78
N THR A 203 -8.90 -18.12 -8.80
CA THR A 203 -7.52 -18.10 -8.27
C THR A 203 -7.44 -17.60 -6.83
N GLY A 204 -8.42 -16.82 -6.37
CA GLY A 204 -8.38 -16.12 -5.09
C GLY A 204 -7.27 -15.08 -4.99
N LEU A 205 -6.54 -14.73 -6.07
CA LEU A 205 -5.39 -13.83 -6.03
C LEU A 205 -5.78 -12.37 -5.71
N ARG A 206 -4.83 -11.58 -5.19
CA ARG A 206 -5.06 -10.14 -4.95
C ARG A 206 -5.00 -9.37 -6.27
N PRO A 207 -5.64 -8.19 -6.39
CA PRO A 207 -5.58 -7.37 -7.61
C PRO A 207 -4.17 -7.13 -8.17
N GLY A 208 -3.18 -6.86 -7.31
CA GLY A 208 -1.78 -6.71 -7.75
C GLY A 208 -1.18 -7.98 -8.35
N ASP A 209 -1.54 -9.15 -7.83
CA ASP A 209 -1.11 -10.44 -8.36
C ASP A 209 -1.89 -10.79 -9.64
N LEU A 210 -3.20 -10.53 -9.68
CA LEU A 210 -4.07 -10.69 -10.84
C LEU A 210 -3.58 -9.89 -12.05
N ALA A 211 -3.19 -8.63 -11.83
CA ALA A 211 -2.67 -7.76 -12.88
C ALA A 211 -1.38 -8.30 -13.53
N GLN A 212 -0.65 -9.17 -12.83
CA GLN A 212 0.58 -9.80 -13.33
C GLN A 212 0.37 -11.24 -13.83
N LEU A 213 -0.83 -11.80 -13.71
CA LEU A 213 -1.04 -13.18 -14.10
C LEU A 213 -0.87 -13.34 -15.62
N SER A 214 0.00 -14.27 -16.02
CA SER A 214 0.42 -14.48 -17.40
C SER A 214 0.51 -15.98 -17.73
N ARG A 215 0.61 -16.30 -19.02
CA ARG A 215 0.77 -17.68 -19.50
C ARG A 215 2.02 -18.38 -18.93
N GLU A 216 3.06 -17.64 -18.59
CA GLU A 216 4.31 -18.18 -17.99
C GLU A 216 4.08 -18.82 -16.61
N HIS A 217 3.03 -18.40 -15.91
CA HIS A 217 2.67 -18.97 -14.62
C HIS A 217 1.89 -20.28 -14.76
N ILE A 218 1.52 -20.68 -15.98
CA ILE A 218 0.73 -21.88 -16.24
C ILE A 218 1.66 -23.03 -16.58
N HIS A 219 1.63 -24.06 -15.75
CA HIS A 219 2.47 -25.25 -15.89
C HIS A 219 1.62 -26.48 -16.16
N ARG A 220 2.10 -27.35 -17.04
CA ARG A 220 1.50 -28.68 -17.25
C ARG A 220 1.79 -29.59 -16.05
N THR A 221 0.83 -30.43 -15.73
CA THR A 221 0.90 -31.46 -14.69
C THR A 221 0.30 -32.75 -15.23
N PRO A 222 0.55 -33.92 -14.62
CA PRO A 222 -0.09 -35.17 -15.04
C PRO A 222 -1.62 -35.11 -15.07
N ASN A 223 -2.22 -34.30 -14.19
CA ASN A 223 -3.66 -34.20 -14.00
C ASN A 223 -4.27 -32.92 -14.61
N GLY A 224 -3.58 -32.28 -15.58
CA GLY A 224 -4.05 -31.05 -16.23
C GLY A 224 -3.06 -29.90 -16.08
N HIS A 225 -3.54 -28.70 -15.74
CA HIS A 225 -2.69 -27.51 -15.61
C HIS A 225 -2.72 -26.93 -14.19
N ARG A 226 -1.69 -26.17 -13.86
CA ARG A 226 -1.55 -25.50 -12.57
C ARG A 226 -0.96 -24.11 -12.75
N ILE A 227 -1.56 -23.13 -12.08
CA ILE A 227 -1.03 -21.78 -11.98
C ILE A 227 -0.09 -21.72 -10.77
N VAL A 228 1.15 -21.31 -11.00
CA VAL A 228 2.17 -21.15 -9.95
C VAL A 228 2.68 -19.72 -9.98
N ILE A 229 2.46 -18.96 -8.91
CA ILE A 229 2.82 -17.54 -8.85
C ILE A 229 3.35 -17.13 -7.48
N TRP A 230 4.43 -16.34 -7.47
CA TRP A 230 4.93 -15.69 -6.25
C TRP A 230 4.16 -14.40 -5.97
N THR A 231 3.36 -14.39 -4.91
CA THR A 231 2.56 -13.21 -4.52
C THR A 231 3.44 -12.00 -4.21
N GLN A 232 3.07 -10.83 -4.71
CA GLN A 232 3.88 -9.62 -4.61
C GLN A 232 4.00 -9.11 -3.18
N LYS A 233 2.87 -9.08 -2.44
CA LYS A 233 2.80 -8.45 -1.10
C LYS A 233 3.52 -9.24 -0.02
N ARG A 234 3.49 -10.57 -0.09
CA ARG A 234 3.98 -11.45 0.98
C ARG A 234 5.07 -12.42 0.52
N LYS A 235 5.43 -12.42 -0.78
CA LYS A 235 6.44 -13.30 -1.37
C LYS A 235 6.20 -14.77 -1.03
N ARG A 236 4.94 -15.18 -1.04
CA ARG A 236 4.51 -16.58 -0.86
C ARG A 236 4.13 -17.17 -2.20
N LEU A 237 4.53 -18.42 -2.43
CA LEU A 237 4.11 -19.20 -3.57
C LEU A 237 2.62 -19.57 -3.43
N ALA A 238 1.83 -19.22 -4.44
CA ALA A 238 0.48 -19.75 -4.62
C ALA A 238 0.53 -20.82 -5.72
N SER A 239 -0.10 -21.96 -5.44
CA SER A 239 -0.15 -23.09 -6.37
C SER A 239 -1.60 -23.53 -6.55
N ILE A 240 -2.17 -23.19 -7.69
CA ILE A 240 -3.61 -23.15 -7.94
C ILE A 240 -3.91 -24.14 -9.07
N PRO A 241 -4.67 -25.23 -8.83
CA PRO A 241 -5.12 -26.11 -9.90
C PRO A 241 -6.01 -25.34 -10.89
N VAL A 242 -5.84 -25.60 -12.18
CA VAL A 242 -6.68 -25.00 -13.22
C VAL A 242 -7.98 -25.79 -13.30
N THR A 243 -9.08 -25.17 -12.86
CA THR A 243 -10.44 -25.69 -12.98
C THR A 243 -10.90 -25.67 -14.45
N ALA A 244 -12.03 -26.34 -14.75
CA ALA A 244 -12.63 -26.31 -16.09
C ALA A 244 -12.93 -24.88 -16.56
N THR A 245 -13.55 -24.07 -15.71
CA THR A 245 -13.85 -22.65 -16.00
C THR A 245 -12.58 -21.83 -16.24
N MET A 246 -11.51 -22.07 -15.47
CA MET A 246 -10.23 -21.41 -15.70
C MET A 246 -9.57 -21.88 -17.01
N ALA A 247 -9.68 -23.16 -17.35
CA ALA A 247 -9.17 -23.71 -18.60
C ALA A 247 -9.85 -23.08 -19.83
N GLU A 248 -11.17 -22.92 -19.80
CA GLU A 248 -11.92 -22.22 -20.86
C GLU A 248 -11.41 -20.79 -21.07
N MET A 249 -11.19 -20.05 -19.98
CA MET A 249 -10.64 -18.69 -20.06
C MET A 249 -9.22 -18.67 -20.62
N ILE A 250 -8.37 -19.62 -20.21
CA ILE A 250 -7.00 -19.75 -20.72
C ILE A 250 -7.04 -20.03 -22.24
N THR A 251 -7.84 -21.00 -22.68
CA THR A 251 -8.00 -21.35 -24.10
C THR A 251 -8.56 -20.19 -24.93
N ALA A 252 -9.48 -19.40 -24.38
CA ALA A 252 -10.03 -18.22 -25.04
C ALA A 252 -9.04 -17.03 -25.10
N THR A 253 -7.84 -17.16 -24.52
CA THR A 253 -6.80 -16.13 -24.58
C THR A 253 -6.09 -16.20 -25.93
N PRO A 254 -6.03 -15.11 -26.72
CA PRO A 254 -5.25 -15.09 -27.96
C PRO A 254 -3.79 -15.51 -27.72
N ASP A 255 -3.18 -16.21 -28.67
CA ASP A 255 -1.82 -16.76 -28.49
C ASP A 255 -0.74 -15.70 -28.29
N GLN A 256 -0.90 -14.53 -28.91
CA GLN A 256 0.00 -13.39 -28.75
C GLN A 256 -0.22 -12.62 -27.43
N GLN A 257 -1.29 -12.93 -26.69
CA GLN A 257 -1.63 -12.22 -25.45
C GLN A 257 -1.02 -12.94 -24.24
N MET A 258 0.06 -12.37 -23.71
CA MET A 258 0.77 -12.95 -22.56
C MET A 258 0.04 -12.82 -21.23
N ARG A 259 -0.62 -11.67 -20.98
CA ARG A 259 -1.37 -11.43 -19.74
C ARG A 259 -2.76 -12.03 -19.83
N LEU A 260 -3.22 -12.68 -18.76
CA LEU A 260 -4.57 -13.24 -18.75
C LEU A 260 -5.64 -12.16 -18.57
N ILE A 261 -5.30 -10.99 -18.05
CA ILE A 261 -6.21 -9.85 -17.89
C ILE A 261 -5.66 -8.66 -18.67
N VAL A 262 -6.46 -8.15 -19.59
CA VAL A 262 -6.19 -6.97 -20.43
C VAL A 262 -7.43 -6.10 -20.51
N ASN A 263 -7.26 -4.83 -20.85
CA ASN A 263 -8.37 -3.91 -21.05
C ASN A 263 -9.02 -4.12 -22.45
N LYS A 264 -10.03 -3.29 -22.78
CA LYS A 264 -10.73 -3.34 -24.07
C LYS A 264 -9.79 -3.24 -25.30
N ALA A 265 -8.64 -2.58 -25.18
CA ALA A 265 -7.66 -2.41 -26.24
C ALA A 265 -6.64 -3.57 -26.31
N GLY A 266 -6.81 -4.63 -25.51
CA GLY A 266 -5.89 -5.77 -25.48
C GLY A 266 -4.58 -5.49 -24.74
N VAL A 267 -4.45 -4.34 -24.06
CA VAL A 267 -3.24 -3.97 -23.32
C VAL A 267 -3.40 -4.19 -21.81
N PRO A 268 -2.31 -4.50 -21.07
CA PRO A 268 -2.36 -4.62 -19.61
C PRO A 268 -2.83 -3.32 -18.94
N TYR A 269 -3.50 -3.44 -17.79
CA TYR A 269 -3.89 -2.28 -16.98
C TYR A 269 -2.65 -1.58 -16.41
N GLN A 270 -2.62 -0.25 -16.46
CA GLN A 270 -1.51 0.55 -15.94
C GLN A 270 -1.35 0.45 -14.42
N HIS A 271 -2.47 0.33 -13.71
CA HIS A 271 -2.51 0.21 -12.25
C HIS A 271 -3.45 -0.91 -11.83
N GLU A 272 -3.01 -1.71 -10.86
CA GLU A 272 -3.79 -2.83 -10.30
C GLU A 272 -5.15 -2.42 -9.71
N ASN A 273 -5.27 -1.18 -9.24
CA ASN A 273 -6.52 -0.65 -8.68
C ASN A 273 -7.62 -0.54 -9.74
N TYR A 274 -7.25 -0.32 -11.00
CA TYR A 274 -8.22 -0.19 -12.09
C TYR A 274 -9.01 -1.48 -12.33
N LEU A 275 -8.48 -2.64 -11.93
CA LEU A 275 -9.24 -3.90 -11.94
C LEU A 275 -10.44 -3.82 -10.99
N GLY A 276 -10.22 -3.31 -9.77
CA GLY A 276 -11.27 -3.14 -8.77
C GLY A 276 -12.27 -2.07 -9.17
N ASP A 277 -11.79 -0.96 -9.73
CA ASP A 277 -12.63 0.13 -10.21
C ASP A 277 -13.56 -0.34 -11.35
N ALA A 278 -13.01 -1.06 -12.33
CA ALA A 278 -13.79 -1.58 -13.46
C ALA A 278 -14.86 -2.59 -13.03
N VAL A 279 -14.56 -3.46 -12.07
CA VAL A 279 -15.55 -4.38 -11.50
C VAL A 279 -16.62 -3.63 -10.72
N SER A 280 -16.24 -2.59 -9.96
CA SER A 280 -17.20 -1.78 -9.18
C SER A 280 -18.15 -1.01 -10.10
N GLU A 281 -17.63 -0.41 -11.18
CA GLU A 281 -18.42 0.31 -12.18
C GLU A 281 -19.49 -0.59 -12.81
N TRP A 282 -19.11 -1.79 -13.25
CA TRP A 282 -20.05 -2.72 -13.88
C TRP A 282 -21.01 -3.35 -12.89
N ARG A 283 -20.57 -3.66 -11.67
CA ARG A 283 -21.45 -4.08 -10.56
C ARG A 283 -22.57 -3.06 -10.33
N ASP A 284 -22.23 -1.77 -10.32
CA ASP A 284 -23.21 -0.70 -10.10
C ASP A 284 -24.17 -0.56 -11.29
N LYS A 285 -23.67 -0.61 -12.53
CA LYS A 285 -24.52 -0.63 -13.74
C LYS A 285 -25.51 -1.79 -13.73
N LEU A 286 -25.08 -2.95 -13.26
CA LEU A 286 -25.91 -4.16 -13.17
C LEU A 286 -26.80 -4.18 -11.92
N ARG A 287 -26.72 -3.17 -11.05
CA ARG A 287 -27.49 -3.10 -9.80
C ARG A 287 -27.28 -4.37 -8.94
N ILE A 288 -26.02 -4.77 -8.80
CA ILE A 288 -25.57 -5.77 -7.82
C ILE A 288 -25.23 -5.01 -6.52
N ARG A 289 -25.26 -5.70 -5.37
CA ARG A 289 -24.98 -5.12 -4.05
C ARG A 289 -23.72 -4.24 -4.05
N SER A 290 -23.91 -2.94 -3.77
CA SER A 290 -22.86 -1.91 -3.92
C SER A 290 -21.67 -2.07 -2.97
N GLU A 291 -21.83 -2.83 -1.91
CA GLU A 291 -20.76 -3.15 -0.98
C GLU A 291 -19.75 -4.16 -1.55
N LEU A 292 -20.11 -4.98 -2.56
CA LEU A 292 -19.25 -6.02 -3.12
C LEU A 292 -18.09 -5.47 -3.94
N ARG A 293 -16.86 -5.90 -3.66
CA ARG A 293 -15.66 -5.46 -4.37
C ARG A 293 -14.98 -6.65 -5.02
N LEU A 294 -14.09 -6.37 -5.97
CA LEU A 294 -13.18 -7.39 -6.50
C LEU A 294 -12.39 -8.10 -5.40
N TYR A 295 -12.02 -7.38 -4.34
CA TYR A 295 -11.26 -7.96 -3.22
C TYR A 295 -12.05 -9.03 -2.45
N ASP A 296 -13.38 -8.96 -2.47
CA ASP A 296 -14.25 -9.91 -1.77
C ASP A 296 -14.36 -11.25 -2.53
N ALA A 297 -14.02 -11.28 -3.83
CA ALA A 297 -13.89 -12.53 -4.60
C ALA A 297 -12.85 -13.49 -3.99
N ARG A 298 -11.84 -12.95 -3.30
CA ARG A 298 -10.86 -13.74 -2.56
C ARG A 298 -11.48 -14.49 -1.38
N GLY A 299 -12.45 -13.87 -0.71
CA GLY A 299 -13.22 -14.52 0.34
C GLY A 299 -14.09 -15.63 -0.23
N THR A 300 -14.84 -15.32 -1.29
CA THR A 300 -15.64 -16.31 -2.03
C THR A 300 -14.82 -17.51 -2.50
N ALA A 301 -13.62 -17.29 -3.04
CA ALA A 301 -12.73 -18.38 -3.47
C ALA A 301 -12.32 -19.29 -2.29
N ALA A 302 -11.98 -18.71 -1.15
CA ALA A 302 -11.64 -19.48 0.05
C ALA A 302 -12.83 -20.28 0.59
N THR A 303 -14.02 -19.68 0.59
CA THR A 303 -15.27 -20.36 0.99
C THR A 303 -15.56 -21.54 0.07
N ARG A 304 -15.46 -21.37 -1.25
CA ARG A 304 -15.66 -22.46 -2.23
C ARG A 304 -14.70 -23.63 -2.01
N LEU A 305 -13.43 -23.35 -1.68
CA LEU A 305 -12.45 -24.40 -1.36
C LEU A 305 -12.83 -25.16 -0.09
N LEU A 306 -13.29 -24.43 0.94
CA LEU A 306 -13.73 -25.03 2.19
C LEU A 306 -14.98 -25.89 1.99
N GLU A 307 -15.96 -25.41 1.22
CA GLU A 307 -17.18 -26.16 0.85
C GLU A 307 -16.85 -27.41 0.02
N ALA A 308 -15.80 -27.36 -0.80
CA ALA A 308 -15.28 -28.51 -1.52
C ALA A 308 -14.50 -29.52 -0.63
N GLY A 309 -14.42 -29.27 0.68
CA GLY A 309 -13.76 -30.16 1.64
C GLY A 309 -12.23 -30.06 1.65
N ALA A 310 -11.65 -28.99 1.10
CA ALA A 310 -10.21 -28.81 1.07
C ALA A 310 -9.63 -28.65 2.49
N GLU A 311 -8.51 -29.31 2.75
CA GLU A 311 -7.80 -29.17 4.01
C GLU A 311 -7.15 -27.78 4.15
N LEU A 312 -6.88 -27.37 5.39
CA LEU A 312 -6.24 -26.10 5.70
C LEU A 312 -4.91 -25.88 4.93
N LYS A 313 -4.12 -26.96 4.75
CA LYS A 313 -2.85 -26.92 4.02
C LYS A 313 -3.04 -26.67 2.51
N GLU A 314 -4.13 -27.18 1.95
CA GLU A 314 -4.48 -27.04 0.54
C GLU A 314 -4.99 -25.63 0.28
N ILE A 315 -5.88 -25.11 1.14
CA ILE A 315 -6.34 -23.73 1.10
C ILE A 315 -5.17 -22.76 1.24
N ALA A 316 -4.25 -23.02 2.20
CA ALA A 316 -3.09 -22.17 2.39
C ALA A 316 -2.19 -22.13 1.14
N THR A 317 -1.98 -23.28 0.50
CA THR A 317 -1.18 -23.43 -0.72
C THR A 317 -1.85 -22.78 -1.94
N HIS A 318 -3.15 -22.98 -2.12
CA HIS A 318 -3.94 -22.37 -3.21
C HIS A 318 -3.93 -20.85 -3.09
N MET A 319 -4.23 -20.34 -1.89
CA MET A 319 -4.39 -18.91 -1.67
C MET A 319 -3.03 -18.17 -1.52
N GLY A 320 -1.91 -18.88 -1.35
CA GLY A 320 -0.62 -18.27 -1.00
C GLY A 320 -0.65 -17.63 0.40
N TRP A 321 -1.31 -18.29 1.35
CA TRP A 321 -1.43 -17.88 2.75
C TRP A 321 -0.39 -18.57 3.64
N SER A 322 -0.26 -18.12 4.90
CA SER A 322 0.28 -18.99 5.95
C SER A 322 -0.83 -19.88 6.47
N ILE A 323 -0.49 -21.06 6.99
CA ILE A 323 -1.44 -21.96 7.64
C ILE A 323 -2.16 -21.23 8.78
N LYS A 324 -1.43 -20.49 9.61
CA LYS A 324 -2.00 -19.63 10.66
C LYS A 324 -3.05 -18.66 10.12
N HIS A 325 -2.76 -17.97 9.01
CA HIS A 325 -3.70 -17.01 8.45
C HIS A 325 -4.91 -17.69 7.82
N ALA A 326 -4.72 -18.86 7.19
CA ALA A 326 -5.84 -19.65 6.68
C ALA A 326 -6.77 -20.05 7.83
N ALA A 327 -6.24 -20.46 8.99
CA ALA A 327 -7.03 -20.83 10.16
C ALA A 327 -7.84 -19.64 10.69
N GLU A 328 -7.20 -18.47 10.88
CA GLU A 328 -7.87 -17.23 11.32
C GLU A 328 -8.98 -16.75 10.35
N VAL A 329 -8.86 -17.11 9.07
CA VAL A 329 -9.83 -16.72 8.04
C VAL A 329 -10.98 -17.73 8.01
N ILE A 330 -10.68 -19.03 8.04
CA ILE A 330 -11.68 -20.10 8.08
C ILE A 330 -12.51 -20.05 9.36
N GLU A 331 -11.91 -19.79 10.52
CA GLU A 331 -12.63 -19.63 11.78
C GLU A 331 -13.74 -18.57 11.67
N ARG A 332 -13.45 -17.46 11.00
CA ARG A 332 -14.45 -16.42 10.73
C ARG A 332 -15.52 -16.89 9.74
N TYR A 333 -15.16 -17.63 8.70
CA TYR A 333 -16.13 -18.11 7.70
C TYR A 333 -17.03 -19.22 8.22
N VAL A 334 -16.50 -20.17 8.99
CA VAL A 334 -17.27 -21.25 9.63
C VAL A 334 -18.30 -20.67 10.57
N ALA A 335 -17.95 -19.63 11.33
CA ALA A 335 -18.90 -18.93 12.20
C ALA A 335 -20.06 -18.25 11.44
N LEU A 336 -19.93 -18.05 10.12
CA LEU A 336 -20.89 -17.33 9.28
C LEU A 336 -21.68 -18.22 8.32
N SER A 337 -21.39 -19.52 8.24
CA SER A 337 -21.96 -20.45 7.26
C SER A 337 -22.91 -21.45 7.92
N PRO A 338 -24.24 -21.26 7.80
CA PRO A 338 -25.25 -22.25 8.20
C PRO A 338 -25.16 -23.55 7.39
N THR A 339 -24.70 -23.46 6.14
CA THR A 339 -24.58 -24.60 5.21
C THR A 339 -23.59 -25.67 5.67
N MET A 340 -22.58 -25.30 6.47
CA MET A 340 -21.68 -26.27 7.11
C MET A 340 -22.42 -27.15 8.13
N THR A 341 -23.39 -26.60 8.87
CA THR A 341 -24.25 -27.35 9.78
C THR A 341 -25.38 -28.11 9.07
N ASP A 342 -25.81 -27.69 7.89
CA ASP A 342 -26.81 -28.42 7.10
C ASP A 342 -26.29 -29.80 6.68
N SER A 343 -25.00 -29.87 6.31
CA SER A 343 -24.32 -31.14 6.06
C SER A 343 -24.13 -31.99 7.32
N LEU A 344 -24.19 -31.39 8.51
CA LEU A 344 -24.04 -32.06 9.79
C LEU A 344 -25.27 -32.92 10.11
N ALA A 345 -26.48 -32.44 9.80
CA ALA A 345 -27.69 -33.23 9.93
C ALA A 345 -27.65 -34.48 9.04
N ALA A 346 -27.20 -34.33 7.79
CA ALA A 346 -27.01 -35.46 6.87
C ALA A 346 -25.92 -36.44 7.36
N LYS A 347 -24.81 -35.94 7.92
CA LYS A 347 -23.72 -36.77 8.48
C LYS A 347 -24.12 -37.49 9.76
N LEU A 348 -24.88 -36.84 10.65
CA LEU A 348 -25.39 -37.43 11.89
C LEU A 348 -26.43 -38.52 11.59
N ASN A 349 -27.28 -38.30 10.59
CA ASN A 349 -28.28 -39.29 10.17
C ASN A 349 -27.68 -40.47 9.38
N ALA A 350 -26.51 -40.32 8.78
CA ALA A 350 -25.80 -41.40 8.09
C ALA A 350 -24.98 -42.32 9.02
N GLN A 351 -24.92 -42.01 10.33
CA GLN A 351 -24.25 -42.81 11.36
C GLN A 351 -25.23 -43.58 12.26
N ASN A 352 -26.55 -43.40 12.08
CA ASN A 352 -27.61 -44.26 12.62
C ASN A 352 -28.08 -45.21 11.52
#